data_AF-A0AAN7QTJ7-F1
#
_entry.id   AF-A0AAN7QTJ7-F1
#
_cell.length_a   1.000
_cell.length_b   1.000
_cell.length_c   1.000
_cell.angle_alpha   90.00
_cell.angle_beta   90.00
_cell.angle_gamma   90.00
#
_symmetry.space_group_name_H-M   'P 1'
#
loop_
_entity.id
_entity.type
_entity.pdbx_description
1 polymer ?
#
loop_
_entity_poly.entity_id
_entity_poly.type
_entity_poly.pdbx_seq_one_letter_code
_entity_poly.pdbx_strand_id
1 'polypeptide(L)'
;MVCPPETAAEHLKSTALSMWLLGHKLEGTIMVFMETEMHILCSTENASILEALQGPAKEAIGVDCLLFVKGNRADKEPVLRLMDGLMENISKGTHISIPIVGHVAREASCGWVARIWTEKLRSLNFPLHDVVAGFSDLFAVKDHGEIMNVRKAAYLTDNMMKHRIIPEIEDVVDEEDDATHSWLTEKAQKAVSEAVLMVDKNLLMNPNGVGICFGPIFQSGGGFDIRLGNGASSTGLLQYGDAGVAIIALGCSYNGYCSVMARMMLFNASPRQTKAYNVLVTAEEAVIGSLRPGVKLGAVYQAAVSAVEREAPELVPHLTETAGSSMGLEFLEPGWVIEARNERAVRQNMVFNVYLGFQDLQDGQSGCTFSMVLADTVVVGVEETEVVTQRCSKLPKDVSYSFTEEDEEDEDEDEDMHEEKPTTFDGKETRGVAVIGQDTHKMISGDLTLEQWLDLEFPRVPKGPRSSRRRQQPKVPKGPRYRRRRWLG
;
A
#
# COMPACT_ATOMS: atom_id res chain seq x y z
N MET A 1 25.04 -7.79 9.34
CA MET A 1 24.11 -6.74 8.88
C MET A 1 23.83 -5.80 10.04
N VAL A 2 23.65 -4.51 9.75
CA VAL A 2 23.02 -3.55 10.68
C VAL A 2 21.52 -3.85 10.69
N CYS A 3 20.78 -3.44 11.74
CA CYS A 3 19.32 -3.52 11.69
C CYS A 3 18.80 -2.49 10.66
N PRO A 4 17.79 -2.82 9.82
CA PRO A 4 17.17 -1.82 8.94
C PRO A 4 16.61 -0.62 9.71
N PRO A 5 16.45 0.55 9.06
CA PRO A 5 15.66 1.66 9.62
C PRO A 5 14.20 1.22 9.82
N GLU A 6 13.47 1.93 10.68
CA GLU A 6 12.14 1.50 11.16
C GLU A 6 11.14 1.26 10.02
N THR A 7 11.14 2.09 8.98
CA THR A 7 10.33 1.91 7.75
C THR A 7 10.60 0.59 7.01
N ALA A 8 11.86 0.13 7.02
CA ALA A 8 12.27 -1.15 6.43
C ALA A 8 12.17 -2.34 7.42
N ALA A 9 11.82 -2.08 8.69
CA ALA A 9 11.45 -3.12 9.66
C ALA A 9 9.95 -3.48 9.59
N GLU A 10 9.12 -2.66 8.94
CA GLU A 10 7.68 -2.91 8.81
C GLU A 10 7.37 -4.06 7.84
N HIS A 11 8.10 -4.13 6.72
CA HIS A 11 7.90 -5.09 5.62
C HIS A 11 8.68 -6.41 5.78
N LEU A 12 9.06 -6.78 7.01
CA LEU A 12 9.71 -8.06 7.28
C LEU A 12 8.69 -9.21 7.15
N LYS A 13 9.09 -10.34 6.56
CA LYS A 13 8.25 -11.53 6.41
C LYS A 13 7.81 -12.09 7.78
N SER A 14 8.67 -11.97 8.80
CA SER A 14 8.33 -12.31 10.19
C SER A 14 7.29 -11.37 10.80
N THR A 15 7.35 -10.07 10.53
CA THR A 15 6.33 -9.08 10.92
C THR A 15 5.00 -9.34 10.18
N ALA A 16 5.06 -9.60 8.88
CA ALA A 16 3.90 -9.96 8.06
C ALA A 16 3.22 -11.24 8.57
N LEU A 17 3.98 -12.26 8.99
CA LEU A 17 3.42 -13.48 9.59
C LEU A 17 2.68 -13.21 10.90
N SER A 18 3.18 -12.34 11.78
CA SER A 18 2.47 -12.01 13.02
C SER A 18 1.21 -11.17 12.75
N MET A 19 1.27 -10.24 11.79
CA MET A 19 0.11 -9.47 11.33
C MET A 19 -0.96 -10.36 10.67
N TRP A 20 -0.57 -11.33 9.84
CA TRP A 20 -1.49 -12.26 9.17
C TRP A 20 -2.18 -13.21 10.15
N LEU A 21 -1.42 -13.77 11.09
CA LEU A 21 -1.98 -14.70 12.10
C LEU A 21 -2.82 -13.99 13.17
N LEU A 22 -2.47 -12.76 13.56
CA LEU A 22 -2.94 -12.16 14.83
C LEU A 22 -3.49 -10.73 14.70
N GLY A 23 -3.30 -10.05 13.57
CA GLY A 23 -3.59 -8.62 13.42
C GLY A 23 -2.64 -7.68 14.18
N HIS A 24 -1.54 -8.20 14.74
CA HIS A 24 -0.62 -7.46 15.62
C HIS A 24 0.86 -7.75 15.31
N LYS A 25 1.70 -6.70 15.35
CA LYS A 25 3.17 -6.82 15.28
C LYS A 25 3.70 -7.34 16.63
N LEU A 26 4.43 -8.46 16.64
CA LEU A 26 4.94 -9.06 17.88
C LEU A 26 6.45 -8.85 18.06
N GLU A 27 6.82 -7.71 18.63
CA GLU A 27 8.24 -7.39 18.86
C GLU A 27 8.96 -8.36 19.81
N GLY A 28 10.27 -8.53 19.54
CA GLY A 28 11.20 -9.31 20.36
C GLY A 28 10.77 -10.75 20.62
N THR A 29 9.86 -11.29 19.82
CA THR A 29 9.19 -12.59 20.01
C THR A 29 9.77 -13.62 19.06
N ILE A 30 9.74 -14.90 19.44
CA ILE A 30 10.16 -16.03 18.59
C ILE A 30 9.02 -17.03 18.55
N MET A 31 8.60 -17.43 17.36
CA MET A 31 7.59 -18.48 17.15
C MET A 31 8.24 -19.66 16.43
N VAL A 32 8.01 -20.88 16.94
CA VAL A 32 8.48 -22.13 16.34
C VAL A 32 7.27 -23.02 16.12
N PHE A 33 7.01 -23.38 14.87
CA PHE A 33 5.89 -24.22 14.46
C PHE A 33 6.39 -25.66 14.25
N MET A 34 5.77 -26.63 14.91
CA MET A 34 6.04 -28.06 14.78
C MET A 34 4.73 -28.82 14.52
N GLU A 35 4.80 -30.12 14.22
CA GLU A 35 3.65 -30.92 13.78
C GLU A 35 2.47 -30.93 14.77
N THR A 36 2.74 -30.95 16.08
CA THR A 36 1.73 -31.00 17.15
C THR A 36 1.79 -29.84 18.14
N GLU A 37 2.82 -28.98 18.07
CA GLU A 37 3.08 -27.94 19.06
C GLU A 37 3.55 -26.64 18.39
N MET A 38 3.11 -25.49 18.90
CA MET A 38 3.65 -24.17 18.55
C MET A 38 4.29 -23.55 19.79
N HIS A 39 5.61 -23.37 19.78
CA HIS A 39 6.36 -22.81 20.92
C HIS A 39 6.62 -21.33 20.70
N ILE A 40 6.27 -20.48 21.66
CA ILE A 40 6.39 -19.02 21.51
C ILE A 40 7.16 -18.40 22.69
N LEU A 41 8.34 -17.85 22.42
CA LEU A 41 9.14 -17.07 23.38
C LEU A 41 8.76 -15.59 23.29
N CYS A 42 7.96 -15.10 24.23
CA CYS A 42 7.29 -13.78 24.16
C CYS A 42 7.52 -12.92 25.42
N SER A 43 7.14 -11.63 25.39
CA SER A 43 7.06 -10.79 26.61
C SER A 43 5.85 -11.19 27.47
N THR A 44 5.78 -10.75 28.73
CA THR A 44 4.58 -10.91 29.57
C THR A 44 3.34 -10.26 28.94
N GLU A 45 3.52 -9.17 28.22
CA GLU A 45 2.47 -8.45 27.50
C GLU A 45 1.98 -9.25 26.29
N ASN A 46 2.88 -9.68 25.41
CA ASN A 46 2.50 -10.51 24.25
C ASN A 46 1.91 -11.86 24.70
N ALA A 47 2.34 -12.40 25.85
CA ALA A 47 1.79 -13.65 26.39
C ALA A 47 0.27 -13.56 26.63
N SER A 48 -0.24 -12.47 27.21
CA SER A 48 -1.68 -12.34 27.48
C SER A 48 -2.53 -12.21 26.22
N ILE A 49 -1.95 -11.71 25.12
CA ILE A 49 -2.56 -11.72 23.78
C ILE A 49 -2.55 -13.14 23.20
N LEU A 50 -1.42 -13.85 23.33
CA LEU A 50 -1.19 -15.18 22.77
C LEU A 50 -1.94 -16.31 23.51
N GLU A 51 -2.27 -16.13 24.80
CA GLU A 51 -3.12 -17.06 25.56
C GLU A 51 -4.48 -17.32 24.87
N ALA A 52 -5.02 -16.31 24.18
CA ALA A 52 -6.27 -16.42 23.41
C ALA A 52 -6.19 -17.43 22.24
N LEU A 53 -4.98 -17.80 21.78
CA LEU A 53 -4.78 -18.77 20.69
C LEU A 53 -4.85 -20.23 21.14
N GLN A 54 -4.64 -20.52 22.43
CA GLN A 54 -4.45 -21.89 22.91
C GLN A 54 -5.67 -22.78 22.66
N GLY A 55 -6.88 -22.25 22.87
CA GLY A 55 -8.14 -22.93 22.55
C GLY A 55 -8.35 -23.10 21.03
N PRO A 56 -8.44 -22.00 20.26
CA PRO A 56 -8.71 -22.04 18.82
C PRO A 56 -7.72 -22.89 18.00
N ALA A 57 -6.41 -22.84 18.30
CA ALA A 57 -5.43 -23.67 17.60
C ALA A 57 -5.63 -25.17 17.89
N LYS A 58 -5.94 -25.50 19.15
CA LYS A 58 -6.18 -26.89 19.56
C LYS A 58 -7.48 -27.45 18.99
N GLU A 59 -8.52 -26.62 18.85
CA GLU A 59 -9.79 -27.00 18.22
C GLU A 59 -9.70 -27.11 16.70
N ALA A 60 -9.03 -26.16 16.02
CA ALA A 60 -9.00 -26.08 14.56
C ALA A 60 -7.99 -27.04 13.90
N ILE A 61 -6.80 -27.21 14.49
CA ILE A 61 -5.70 -27.99 13.89
C ILE A 61 -5.00 -28.95 14.86
N GLY A 62 -5.48 -29.08 16.10
CA GLY A 62 -4.93 -30.02 17.09
C GLY A 62 -3.61 -29.62 17.73
N VAL A 63 -3.06 -28.44 17.40
CA VAL A 63 -1.75 -27.96 17.85
C VAL A 63 -1.82 -27.36 19.27
N ASP A 64 -0.88 -27.72 20.14
CA ASP A 64 -0.73 -27.13 21.47
C ASP A 64 0.17 -25.88 21.44
N CYS A 65 -0.39 -24.71 21.78
CA CYS A 65 0.34 -23.44 21.84
C CYS A 65 1.02 -23.27 23.20
N LEU A 66 2.35 -23.47 23.26
CA LEU A 66 3.15 -23.40 24.48
C LEU A 66 3.87 -22.05 24.60
N LEU A 67 3.57 -21.30 25.66
CA LEU A 67 4.09 -19.94 25.87
C LEU A 67 5.27 -19.93 26.86
N PHE A 68 6.39 -19.36 26.41
CA PHE A 68 7.64 -19.24 27.16
C PHE A 68 7.87 -17.76 27.48
N VAL A 69 7.47 -17.32 28.67
CA VAL A 69 7.43 -15.90 29.02
C VAL A 69 8.79 -15.39 29.47
N LYS A 70 9.36 -14.44 28.71
CA LYS A 70 10.54 -13.66 29.12
C LYS A 70 10.17 -12.77 30.31
N GLY A 71 10.70 -13.08 31.50
CA GLY A 71 10.54 -12.23 32.68
C GLY A 71 11.18 -10.85 32.50
N ASN A 72 10.54 -9.80 33.03
CA ASN A 72 10.99 -8.42 32.90
C ASN A 72 12.18 -8.09 33.85
N ARG A 73 13.35 -8.68 33.57
CA ARG A 73 14.59 -8.50 34.33
C ARG A 73 15.76 -8.19 33.40
N ALA A 74 16.73 -7.41 33.90
CA ALA A 74 18.01 -7.17 33.23
C ALA A 74 18.91 -8.43 33.17
N ASP A 75 18.62 -9.42 34.01
CA ASP A 75 19.25 -10.74 33.99
C ASP A 75 18.75 -11.55 32.78
N LYS A 76 19.68 -11.97 31.93
CA LYS A 76 19.42 -12.76 30.71
C LYS A 76 19.36 -14.26 30.98
N GLU A 77 19.91 -14.74 32.09
CA GLU A 77 20.08 -16.18 32.38
C GLU A 77 18.76 -16.99 32.42
N PRO A 78 17.60 -16.44 32.85
CA PRO A 78 16.32 -17.11 32.70
C PRO A 78 15.91 -17.28 31.22
N VAL A 79 16.16 -16.27 30.37
CA VAL A 79 15.80 -16.30 28.94
C VAL A 79 16.74 -17.24 28.17
N LEU A 80 18.03 -17.29 28.53
CA LEU A 80 18.96 -18.26 27.95
C LEU A 80 18.49 -19.69 28.20
N ARG A 81 18.13 -20.02 29.44
CA ARG A 81 17.62 -21.36 29.80
C ARG A 81 16.27 -21.70 29.15
N LEU A 82 15.39 -20.72 28.92
CA LEU A 82 14.19 -20.92 28.09
C LEU A 82 14.56 -21.26 26.63
N MET A 83 15.52 -20.54 26.03
CA MET A 83 16.02 -20.86 24.69
C MET A 83 16.68 -22.24 24.62
N ASP A 84 17.45 -22.65 25.63
CA ASP A 84 18.08 -23.98 25.64
C ASP A 84 17.04 -25.11 25.75
N GLY A 85 15.99 -24.93 26.57
CA GLY A 85 14.86 -25.87 26.60
C GLY A 85 14.09 -25.94 25.28
N LEU A 86 13.91 -24.81 24.59
CA LEU A 86 13.32 -24.77 23.24
C LEU A 86 14.18 -25.55 22.23
N MET A 87 15.49 -25.34 22.23
CA MET A 87 16.41 -26.08 21.35
C MET A 87 16.42 -27.59 21.65
N GLU A 88 16.33 -27.98 22.93
CA GLU A 88 16.20 -29.38 23.33
C GLU A 88 14.87 -30.00 22.85
N ASN A 89 13.76 -29.25 22.92
CA ASN A 89 12.46 -29.70 22.41
C ASN A 89 12.45 -29.87 20.89
N ILE A 90 12.99 -28.91 20.13
CA ILE A 90 13.13 -29.01 18.66
C ILE A 90 14.00 -30.23 18.30
N SER A 91 15.05 -30.51 19.07
CA SER A 91 15.90 -31.69 18.90
C SER A 91 15.14 -33.01 19.14
N LYS A 92 14.18 -33.03 20.08
CA LYS A 92 13.38 -34.22 20.44
C LYS A 92 12.15 -34.43 19.57
N GLY A 93 11.62 -33.38 18.95
CA GLY A 93 10.38 -33.40 18.16
C GLY A 93 10.42 -34.23 16.87
N THR A 94 11.55 -34.91 16.59
CA THR A 94 11.71 -35.79 15.42
C THR A 94 12.20 -37.16 15.86
N HIS A 95 11.35 -38.18 15.76
CA HIS A 95 11.63 -39.51 16.31
C HIS A 95 12.64 -40.36 15.50
N ILE A 96 13.05 -39.93 14.30
CA ILE A 96 13.72 -40.80 13.30
C ILE A 96 14.93 -40.15 12.61
N SER A 97 15.00 -38.81 12.50
CA SER A 97 15.99 -38.11 11.68
C SER A 97 16.38 -36.76 12.28
N ILE A 98 17.52 -36.19 11.87
CA ILE A 98 17.91 -34.82 12.24
C ILE A 98 16.81 -33.83 11.77
N PRO A 99 16.34 -32.88 12.62
CA PRO A 99 15.38 -31.86 12.21
C PRO A 99 15.88 -31.03 11.03
N ILE A 100 15.01 -30.77 10.06
CA ILE A 100 15.21 -29.73 9.04
C ILE A 100 14.43 -28.50 9.50
N VAL A 101 15.11 -27.36 9.67
CA VAL A 101 14.48 -26.14 10.18
C VAL A 101 14.27 -25.12 9.07
N GLY A 102 13.01 -24.84 8.76
CA GLY A 102 12.62 -23.71 7.94
C GLY A 102 12.80 -22.40 8.69
N HIS A 103 13.45 -21.41 8.07
CA HIS A 103 13.56 -20.05 8.61
C HIS A 103 13.54 -19.01 7.50
N VAL A 104 13.29 -17.74 7.83
CA VAL A 104 13.46 -16.64 6.89
C VAL A 104 14.96 -16.35 6.79
N ALA A 105 15.60 -16.69 5.67
CA ALA A 105 17.07 -16.72 5.61
C ALA A 105 17.74 -15.37 5.35
N ARG A 106 16.99 -14.40 4.82
CA ARG A 106 17.50 -13.08 4.42
C ARG A 106 17.27 -11.97 5.45
N GLU A 107 16.50 -12.23 6.51
CA GLU A 107 16.24 -11.24 7.57
C GLU A 107 17.43 -11.05 8.49
N ALA A 108 17.73 -9.79 8.82
CA ALA A 108 18.77 -9.44 9.78
C ALA A 108 18.26 -9.64 11.22
N SER A 109 18.94 -10.46 12.02
CA SER A 109 18.60 -10.71 13.42
C SER A 109 18.74 -9.43 14.28
N CYS A 110 17.67 -8.64 14.41
CA CYS A 110 17.65 -7.43 15.24
C CYS A 110 17.44 -7.74 16.73
N GLY A 111 18.07 -6.94 17.58
CA GLY A 111 18.03 -7.12 19.04
C GLY A 111 18.82 -8.34 19.55
N TRP A 112 19.06 -8.39 20.85
CA TRP A 112 19.88 -9.45 21.46
C TRP A 112 19.19 -10.83 21.47
N VAL A 113 17.86 -10.85 21.55
CA VAL A 113 17.04 -12.08 21.57
C VAL A 113 17.17 -12.86 20.26
N ALA A 114 16.93 -12.21 19.11
CA ALA A 114 17.03 -12.87 17.81
C ALA A 114 18.47 -13.28 17.47
N ARG A 115 19.47 -12.50 17.90
CA ARG A 115 20.89 -12.83 17.71
C ARG A 115 21.30 -14.09 18.46
N ILE A 116 21.04 -14.18 19.76
CA ILE A 116 21.38 -15.36 20.56
C ILE A 116 20.58 -16.59 20.09
N TRP A 117 19.31 -16.42 19.71
CA TRP A 117 18.54 -17.49 19.08
C TRP A 117 19.21 -18.02 17.80
N THR A 118 19.64 -17.12 16.91
CA THR A 118 20.29 -17.47 15.64
C THR A 118 21.66 -18.12 15.88
N GLU A 119 22.40 -17.69 16.90
CA GLU A 119 23.67 -18.29 17.32
C GLU A 119 23.46 -19.71 17.88
N LYS A 120 22.47 -19.91 18.77
CA LYS A 120 22.10 -21.23 19.31
C LYS A 120 21.56 -22.18 18.22
N LEU A 121 20.70 -21.71 17.31
CA LEU A 121 20.15 -22.54 16.23
C LEU A 121 21.25 -23.03 15.28
N ARG A 122 22.24 -22.18 14.98
CA ARG A 122 23.42 -22.58 14.20
C ARG A 122 24.30 -23.59 14.93
N SER A 123 24.46 -23.51 16.25
CA SER A 123 25.31 -24.46 16.99
C SER A 123 24.75 -25.88 17.07
N LEU A 124 23.46 -26.09 16.76
CA LEU A 124 22.86 -27.42 16.60
C LEU A 124 23.26 -28.12 15.28
N ASN A 125 23.79 -27.38 14.29
CA ASN A 125 24.15 -27.88 12.96
C ASN A 125 23.01 -28.59 12.19
N PHE A 126 21.76 -28.22 12.46
CA PHE A 126 20.60 -28.69 11.68
C PHE A 126 20.63 -28.14 10.25
N PRO A 127 20.17 -28.90 9.23
CA PRO A 127 19.90 -28.37 7.90
C PRO A 127 18.89 -27.22 7.98
N LEU A 128 19.33 -26.03 7.56
CA LEU A 128 18.51 -24.82 7.51
C LEU A 128 18.02 -24.57 6.07
N HIS A 129 16.72 -24.32 5.91
CA HIS A 129 16.11 -24.00 4.61
C HIS A 129 15.38 -22.66 4.64
N ASP A 130 15.52 -21.88 3.57
CA ASP A 130 14.80 -20.61 3.41
C ASP A 130 13.32 -20.87 3.04
N VAL A 131 12.39 -20.34 3.82
CA VAL A 131 10.93 -20.53 3.62
C VAL A 131 10.20 -19.29 3.09
N VAL A 132 10.93 -18.23 2.71
CA VAL A 132 10.36 -16.99 2.14
C VAL A 132 9.33 -17.27 1.04
N ALA A 133 9.65 -18.15 0.08
CA ALA A 133 8.76 -18.47 -1.04
C ALA A 133 7.45 -19.15 -0.60
N GLY A 134 7.50 -19.98 0.45
CA GLY A 134 6.31 -20.64 1.01
C GLY A 134 5.36 -19.64 1.67
N PHE A 135 5.90 -18.65 2.40
CA PHE A 135 5.08 -17.56 2.94
C PHE A 135 4.56 -16.60 1.87
N SER A 136 5.34 -16.29 0.81
CA SER A 136 4.81 -15.56 -0.35
C SER A 136 3.64 -16.29 -1.01
N ASP A 137 3.72 -17.61 -1.16
CA ASP A 137 2.66 -18.41 -1.77
C ASP A 137 1.39 -18.55 -0.91
N LEU A 138 1.55 -18.47 0.41
CA LEU A 138 0.50 -18.39 1.41
C LEU A 138 -0.20 -17.02 1.38
N PHE A 139 0.54 -15.91 1.43
CA PHE A 139 -0.03 -14.56 1.54
C PHE A 139 -0.58 -14.01 0.22
N ALA A 140 -0.15 -14.51 -0.95
CA ALA A 140 -0.49 -13.88 -2.23
C ALA A 140 -1.99 -13.79 -2.55
N VAL A 141 -2.81 -14.74 -2.09
CA VAL A 141 -4.28 -14.69 -2.28
C VAL A 141 -4.93 -14.17 -1.01
N LYS A 142 -5.60 -13.02 -1.12
CA LYS A 142 -6.19 -12.28 0.00
C LYS A 142 -7.63 -12.72 0.28
N ASP A 143 -8.01 -12.78 1.54
CA ASP A 143 -9.40 -12.96 1.96
C ASP A 143 -10.23 -11.65 1.84
N HIS A 144 -11.52 -11.71 2.13
CA HIS A 144 -12.39 -10.53 2.04
C HIS A 144 -12.00 -9.43 3.04
N GLY A 145 -11.58 -9.76 4.25
CA GLY A 145 -11.09 -8.80 5.24
C GLY A 145 -9.77 -8.15 4.81
N GLU A 146 -8.86 -8.95 4.26
CA GLU A 146 -7.60 -8.48 3.69
C GLU A 146 -7.83 -7.50 2.52
N ILE A 147 -8.67 -7.86 1.54
CA ILE A 147 -9.05 -6.95 0.42
C ILE A 147 -9.72 -5.68 0.96
N MET A 148 -10.57 -5.78 1.98
CA MET A 148 -11.19 -4.60 2.59
C MET A 148 -10.20 -3.71 3.34
N ASN A 149 -9.08 -4.25 3.83
CA ASN A 149 -7.99 -3.44 4.36
C ASN A 149 -7.22 -2.74 3.21
N VAL A 150 -6.89 -3.46 2.13
CA VAL A 150 -6.26 -2.89 0.92
C VAL A 150 -7.09 -1.75 0.32
N ARG A 151 -8.41 -1.93 0.14
CA ARG A 151 -9.31 -0.87 -0.36
C ARG A 151 -9.34 0.36 0.56
N LYS A 152 -9.24 0.17 1.87
CA LYS A 152 -9.16 1.28 2.84
C LYS A 152 -7.83 2.03 2.77
N ALA A 153 -6.72 1.31 2.60
CA ALA A 153 -5.41 1.89 2.33
C ALA A 153 -5.42 2.70 1.02
N ALA A 154 -5.91 2.09 -0.07
CA ALA A 154 -5.98 2.69 -1.39
C ALA A 154 -6.86 3.95 -1.42
N TYR A 155 -8.03 3.92 -0.77
CA TYR A 155 -8.87 5.11 -0.60
C TYR A 155 -8.11 6.25 0.12
N LEU A 156 -7.29 5.94 1.13
CA LEU A 156 -6.47 6.96 1.79
C LEU A 156 -5.37 7.49 0.86
N THR A 157 -4.68 6.62 0.11
CA THR A 157 -3.69 7.03 -0.90
C THR A 157 -4.33 7.96 -1.95
N ASP A 158 -5.51 7.61 -2.48
CA ASP A 158 -6.29 8.41 -3.42
C ASP A 158 -6.59 9.81 -2.89
N ASN A 159 -7.17 9.89 -1.69
CA ASN A 159 -7.59 11.16 -1.11
C ASN A 159 -6.38 12.03 -0.72
N MET A 160 -5.29 11.42 -0.24
CA MET A 160 -4.07 12.14 0.09
C MET A 160 -3.34 12.64 -1.16
N MET A 161 -3.27 11.86 -2.24
CA MET A 161 -2.69 12.35 -3.49
C MET A 161 -3.53 13.50 -4.05
N LYS A 162 -4.84 13.28 -4.24
CA LYS A 162 -5.73 14.18 -4.96
C LYS A 162 -6.10 15.48 -4.22
N HIS A 163 -6.27 15.43 -2.90
CA HIS A 163 -6.83 16.54 -2.12
C HIS A 163 -5.84 17.16 -1.13
N ARG A 164 -4.58 16.72 -1.14
CA ARG A 164 -3.53 17.23 -0.24
C ARG A 164 -2.15 17.35 -0.88
N ILE A 165 -1.73 16.41 -1.72
CA ILE A 165 -0.37 16.44 -2.29
C ILE A 165 -0.35 17.18 -3.63
N ILE A 166 -1.25 16.87 -4.57
CA ILE A 166 -1.29 17.56 -5.87
C ILE A 166 -1.61 19.06 -5.68
N PRO A 167 -2.67 19.46 -4.93
CA PRO A 167 -2.95 20.88 -4.69
C PRO A 167 -1.81 21.64 -4.00
N GLU A 168 -1.03 20.97 -3.16
CA GLU A 168 0.14 21.56 -2.49
C GLU A 168 1.32 21.80 -3.45
N ILE A 169 1.40 21.05 -4.55
CA ILE A 169 2.36 21.30 -5.63
C ILE A 169 1.81 22.37 -6.58
N GLU A 170 0.50 22.38 -6.82
CA GLU A 170 -0.18 23.42 -7.61
C GLU A 170 -0.05 24.79 -6.93
N ASP A 171 -0.31 24.90 -5.61
CA ASP A 171 -0.08 26.10 -4.80
C ASP A 171 1.38 26.62 -4.94
N VAL A 172 2.38 25.73 -4.83
CA VAL A 172 3.81 26.06 -5.00
C VAL A 172 4.13 26.58 -6.40
N VAL A 173 3.47 26.04 -7.42
CA VAL A 173 3.69 26.40 -8.84
C VAL A 173 3.03 27.75 -9.16
N ASP A 174 1.80 27.99 -8.69
CA ASP A 174 1.06 29.25 -8.88
C ASP A 174 1.60 30.41 -8.01
N GLU A 175 2.30 30.13 -6.90
CA GLU A 175 3.02 31.14 -6.10
C GLU A 175 4.50 31.33 -6.55
N GLU A 176 4.95 30.60 -7.60
CA GLU A 176 6.32 30.58 -8.12
C GLU A 176 7.40 30.29 -7.04
N ASP A 177 7.07 29.43 -6.06
CA ASP A 177 7.80 29.30 -4.80
C ASP A 177 8.94 28.25 -4.84
N ASP A 178 10.05 28.55 -4.14
CA ASP A 178 11.33 27.83 -4.23
C ASP A 178 11.36 26.53 -3.37
N ALA A 179 10.37 25.66 -3.60
CA ALA A 179 10.11 24.48 -2.77
C ALA A 179 11.11 23.33 -3.02
N THR A 180 11.67 22.76 -1.95
CA THR A 180 12.50 21.55 -2.05
C THR A 180 11.66 20.26 -2.01
N HIS A 181 12.11 19.23 -2.74
CA HIS A 181 11.55 17.87 -2.66
C HIS A 181 11.48 17.34 -1.23
N SER A 182 12.48 17.66 -0.39
CA SER A 182 12.52 17.32 1.03
C SER A 182 11.42 18.03 1.84
N TRP A 183 11.16 19.30 1.59
CA TRP A 183 10.09 20.06 2.25
C TRP A 183 8.71 19.54 1.85
N LEU A 184 8.50 19.27 0.55
CA LEU A 184 7.28 18.62 0.04
C LEU A 184 7.08 17.24 0.69
N THR A 185 8.16 16.47 0.85
CA THR A 185 8.15 15.18 1.55
C THR A 185 7.70 15.31 3.00
N GLU A 186 8.28 16.22 3.78
CA GLU A 186 7.91 16.46 5.18
C GLU A 186 6.48 16.97 5.33
N LYS A 187 6.05 17.91 4.47
CA LYS A 187 4.69 18.49 4.48
C LYS A 187 3.65 17.42 4.12
N ALA A 188 3.93 16.57 3.14
CA ALA A 188 3.08 15.42 2.79
C ALA A 188 3.03 14.36 3.91
N GLN A 189 4.15 14.00 4.55
CA GLN A 189 4.17 13.07 5.70
C GLN A 189 3.32 13.58 6.86
N LYS A 190 3.44 14.89 7.16
CA LYS A 190 2.61 15.56 8.15
C LYS A 190 1.13 15.53 7.75
N ALA A 191 0.79 15.84 6.50
CA ALA A 191 -0.59 15.83 6.02
C ALA A 191 -1.23 14.43 6.10
N VAL A 192 -0.49 13.35 5.78
CA VAL A 192 -0.98 11.96 5.98
C VAL A 192 -1.19 11.69 7.47
N SER A 193 -0.24 12.09 8.32
CA SER A 193 -0.30 11.91 9.78
C SER A 193 -1.49 12.64 10.42
N GLU A 194 -1.82 13.84 9.95
CA GLU A 194 -3.00 14.61 10.39
C GLU A 194 -4.31 14.02 9.83
N ALA A 195 -4.31 13.46 8.62
CA ALA A 195 -5.47 12.76 8.06
C ALA A 195 -5.86 11.53 8.90
N VAL A 196 -4.89 10.83 9.51
CA VAL A 196 -5.17 9.74 10.49
C VAL A 196 -6.05 10.21 11.65
N LEU A 197 -5.91 11.47 12.07
CA LEU A 197 -6.70 12.06 13.15
C LEU A 197 -8.11 12.51 12.70
N MET A 198 -8.30 12.77 11.40
CA MET A 198 -9.59 13.17 10.82
C MET A 198 -10.49 11.97 10.43
N VAL A 199 -9.88 10.79 10.22
CA VAL A 199 -10.53 9.51 9.88
C VAL A 199 -11.76 9.18 10.74
N ASP A 200 -11.70 9.51 12.04
CA ASP A 200 -12.74 9.25 13.06
C ASP A 200 -14.14 9.74 12.67
N LYS A 201 -14.25 10.80 11.84
CA LYS A 201 -15.52 11.48 11.57
C LYS A 201 -16.24 11.04 10.29
N ASN A 202 -15.49 10.61 9.27
CA ASN A 202 -16.04 10.44 7.90
C ASN A 202 -15.80 9.05 7.28
N LEU A 203 -14.87 8.24 7.79
CA LEU A 203 -14.26 7.14 7.01
C LEU A 203 -14.53 5.70 7.51
N LEU A 204 -15.18 5.47 8.65
CA LEU A 204 -15.32 4.13 9.27
C LEU A 204 -14.00 3.33 9.35
N MET A 205 -12.87 4.03 9.44
CA MET A 205 -11.54 3.45 9.63
C MET A 205 -11.13 3.68 11.10
N ASN A 206 -10.35 2.76 11.67
CA ASN A 206 -9.74 2.98 12.98
C ASN A 206 -8.45 3.78 12.77
N PRO A 207 -8.25 4.95 13.39
CA PRO A 207 -6.98 5.70 13.33
C PRO A 207 -5.75 4.82 13.63
N ASN A 208 -5.85 3.93 14.61
CA ASN A 208 -4.77 3.04 15.02
C ASN A 208 -4.41 1.96 13.97
N GLY A 209 -5.25 1.80 12.93
CA GLY A 209 -4.96 0.92 11.79
C GLY A 209 -4.21 1.63 10.66
N VAL A 210 -4.16 2.96 10.63
CA VAL A 210 -3.58 3.71 9.52
C VAL A 210 -2.06 3.82 9.67
N GLY A 211 -1.34 3.74 8.55
CA GLY A 211 0.11 3.93 8.49
C GLY A 211 0.60 4.36 7.10
N ILE A 212 1.92 4.41 6.92
CA ILE A 212 2.61 4.81 5.69
C ILE A 212 3.49 3.65 5.25
N CYS A 213 3.36 3.18 4.01
CA CYS A 213 4.14 2.04 3.49
C CYS A 213 5.59 2.42 3.20
N PHE A 214 5.76 3.59 2.59
CA PHE A 214 7.02 4.26 2.30
C PHE A 214 6.72 5.76 2.31
N GLY A 215 7.70 6.58 2.70
CA GLY A 215 7.53 8.04 2.73
C GLY A 215 7.17 8.58 1.34
N PRO A 216 6.35 9.64 1.24
CA PRO A 216 6.09 10.35 -0.02
C PRO A 216 7.39 10.63 -0.78
N ILE A 217 7.43 10.31 -2.07
CA ILE A 217 8.59 10.53 -2.94
C ILE A 217 8.27 11.65 -3.91
N PHE A 218 9.17 12.63 -3.97
CA PHE A 218 9.15 13.74 -4.92
C PHE A 218 10.48 13.76 -5.68
N GLN A 219 10.44 13.76 -7.01
CA GLN A 219 11.62 13.84 -7.88
C GLN A 219 11.32 14.69 -9.11
N SER A 220 12.24 15.59 -9.48
CA SER A 220 12.25 16.36 -10.72
C SER A 220 13.68 16.80 -11.05
N GLY A 221 13.90 17.43 -12.22
CA GLY A 221 15.22 17.98 -12.57
C GLY A 221 16.27 16.94 -13.01
N GLY A 222 15.84 15.82 -13.58
CA GLY A 222 16.71 14.83 -14.24
C GLY A 222 17.34 13.77 -13.33
N GLY A 223 17.49 14.03 -12.02
CA GLY A 223 18.05 13.10 -11.03
C GLY A 223 17.06 12.02 -10.56
N PHE A 224 16.47 11.27 -11.48
CA PHE A 224 15.38 10.32 -11.18
C PHE A 224 15.87 8.94 -10.69
N ASP A 225 15.20 8.41 -9.67
CA ASP A 225 15.27 7.00 -9.27
C ASP A 225 13.85 6.47 -9.06
N ILE A 226 13.29 5.86 -10.10
CA ILE A 226 11.89 5.42 -10.11
C ILE A 226 11.61 4.18 -9.24
N ARG A 227 12.61 3.62 -8.51
CA ARG A 227 12.47 2.39 -7.71
C ARG A 227 11.75 2.61 -6.36
N LEU A 228 10.47 3.01 -6.42
CA LEU A 228 9.66 3.55 -5.32
C LEU A 228 9.88 2.89 -3.94
N GLY A 229 9.89 1.56 -3.84
CA GLY A 229 10.03 0.85 -2.56
C GLY A 229 11.36 1.06 -1.82
N ASN A 230 12.40 1.57 -2.47
CA ASN A 230 13.68 1.97 -1.87
C ASN A 230 14.09 3.41 -2.24
N GLY A 231 13.23 4.13 -2.98
CA GLY A 231 13.53 5.46 -3.47
C GLY A 231 13.51 6.48 -2.34
N ALA A 232 14.53 7.32 -2.28
CA ALA A 232 14.43 8.59 -1.58
C ALA A 232 13.84 9.64 -2.54
N SER A 233 13.16 10.64 -1.98
CA SER A 233 13.09 11.93 -2.67
C SER A 233 14.51 12.45 -2.91
N SER A 234 14.71 13.14 -4.04
CA SER A 234 15.90 13.97 -4.21
C SER A 234 15.92 15.11 -3.17
N THR A 235 17.02 15.83 -3.06
CA THR A 235 17.11 17.05 -2.21
C THR A 235 17.19 18.32 -3.06
N GLY A 236 16.65 18.27 -4.28
CA GLY A 236 16.61 19.39 -5.21
C GLY A 236 15.43 20.30 -4.93
N LEU A 237 15.38 21.40 -5.68
CA LEU A 237 14.16 22.17 -5.88
C LEU A 237 13.20 21.39 -6.79
N LEU A 238 11.90 21.64 -6.63
CA LEU A 238 10.91 21.28 -7.66
C LEU A 238 11.30 21.98 -8.98
N GLN A 239 11.02 21.34 -10.12
CA GLN A 239 11.38 21.86 -11.43
C GLN A 239 10.17 21.77 -12.36
N TYR A 240 9.50 22.91 -12.51
CA TYR A 240 8.22 23.09 -13.20
C TYR A 240 8.31 24.09 -14.38
N GLY A 241 9.52 24.44 -14.83
CA GLY A 241 9.71 25.19 -16.08
C GLY A 241 9.57 24.32 -17.34
N ASP A 242 10.05 24.83 -18.47
CA ASP A 242 9.95 24.18 -19.78
C ASP A 242 10.47 22.73 -19.81
N ALA A 243 9.67 21.84 -20.42
CA ALA A 243 9.88 20.39 -20.43
C ALA A 243 10.09 19.80 -19.01
N GLY A 244 9.48 20.44 -17.99
CA GLY A 244 9.53 20.02 -16.60
C GLY A 244 8.74 18.74 -16.36
N VAL A 245 9.29 17.88 -15.52
CA VAL A 245 8.70 16.58 -15.18
C VAL A 245 8.88 16.33 -13.69
N ALA A 246 7.78 16.17 -12.98
CA ALA A 246 7.77 15.74 -11.58
C ALA A 246 7.15 14.35 -11.43
N ILE A 247 7.80 13.51 -10.64
CA ILE A 247 7.31 12.21 -10.19
C ILE A 247 6.86 12.37 -8.74
N ILE A 248 5.63 11.94 -8.45
CA ILE A 248 5.04 11.95 -7.12
C ILE A 248 4.55 10.53 -6.80
N ALA A 249 5.03 9.95 -5.71
CA ALA A 249 4.57 8.64 -5.26
C ALA A 249 4.23 8.61 -3.78
N LEU A 250 3.17 7.89 -3.44
CA LEU A 250 2.67 7.73 -2.07
C LEU A 250 2.26 6.27 -1.84
N GLY A 251 2.54 5.74 -0.65
CA GLY A 251 1.94 4.51 -0.18
C GLY A 251 1.39 4.65 1.23
N CYS A 252 0.09 4.41 1.40
CA CYS A 252 -0.57 4.36 2.71
C CYS A 252 -0.89 2.92 3.07
N SER A 253 -0.99 2.60 4.36
CA SER A 253 -1.40 1.26 4.82
C SER A 253 -2.62 1.34 5.72
N TYR A 254 -3.44 0.28 5.72
CA TYR A 254 -4.49 0.09 6.71
C TYR A 254 -4.44 -1.32 7.30
N ASN A 255 -4.38 -1.44 8.63
CA ASN A 255 -4.11 -2.69 9.37
C ASN A 255 -2.85 -3.44 8.86
N GLY A 256 -1.83 -2.69 8.41
CA GLY A 256 -0.61 -3.22 7.79
C GLY A 256 -0.75 -3.61 6.31
N TYR A 257 -1.95 -3.63 5.73
CA TYR A 257 -2.13 -3.89 4.30
C TYR A 257 -1.82 -2.63 3.50
N CYS A 258 -0.90 -2.76 2.56
CA CYS A 258 -0.34 -1.66 1.78
C CYS A 258 -1.23 -1.26 0.59
N SER A 259 -1.12 0.00 0.18
CA SER A 259 -1.44 0.50 -1.16
C SER A 259 -0.32 1.41 -1.64
N VAL A 260 -0.21 1.56 -2.97
CA VAL A 260 0.76 2.39 -3.68
C VAL A 260 0.06 3.13 -4.81
N MET A 261 0.45 4.38 -5.01
CA MET A 261 0.19 5.15 -6.23
C MET A 261 1.46 5.89 -6.64
N ALA A 262 1.69 6.01 -7.94
CA ALA A 262 2.56 7.03 -8.51
C ALA A 262 1.83 7.78 -9.64
N ARG A 263 2.08 9.09 -9.70
CA ARG A 263 1.57 10.00 -10.72
C ARG A 263 2.68 10.92 -11.20
N MET A 264 2.46 11.50 -12.38
CA MET A 264 3.31 12.51 -12.98
C MET A 264 2.62 13.88 -12.86
N MET A 265 3.41 14.95 -12.81
CA MET A 265 3.00 16.27 -13.31
C MET A 265 3.97 16.64 -14.43
N LEU A 266 3.42 17.11 -15.55
CA LEU A 266 4.16 17.45 -16.77
C LEU A 266 3.98 18.94 -17.03
N PHE A 267 5.07 19.70 -17.06
CA PHE A 267 5.07 21.16 -17.12
C PHE A 267 5.65 21.62 -18.46
N ASN A 268 4.89 22.40 -19.24
CA ASN A 268 5.26 22.81 -20.60
C ASN A 268 5.85 21.63 -21.42
N ALA A 269 5.12 20.51 -21.40
CA ALA A 269 5.63 19.20 -21.78
C ALA A 269 6.03 19.10 -23.27
N SER A 270 7.23 18.61 -23.55
CA SER A 270 7.70 18.43 -24.93
C SER A 270 6.85 17.40 -25.68
N PRO A 271 6.75 17.46 -27.03
CA PRO A 271 6.07 16.44 -27.82
C PRO A 271 6.63 15.02 -27.59
N ARG A 272 7.90 14.89 -27.18
CA ARG A 272 8.49 13.60 -26.80
C ARG A 272 8.00 13.13 -25.43
N GLN A 273 7.93 14.03 -24.45
CA GLN A 273 7.40 13.73 -23.12
C GLN A 273 5.92 13.32 -23.20
N THR A 274 5.11 14.10 -23.91
CA THR A 274 3.68 13.79 -24.13
C THR A 274 3.49 12.45 -24.86
N LYS A 275 4.30 12.14 -25.89
CA LYS A 275 4.27 10.81 -26.52
C LYS A 275 4.63 9.69 -25.53
N ALA A 276 5.72 9.86 -24.78
CA ALA A 276 6.19 8.85 -23.83
C ALA A 276 5.17 8.58 -22.72
N TYR A 277 4.51 9.62 -22.20
CA TYR A 277 3.46 9.48 -21.19
C TYR A 277 2.23 8.73 -21.73
N ASN A 278 1.74 9.09 -22.92
CA ASN A 278 0.58 8.43 -23.52
C ASN A 278 0.83 6.92 -23.78
N VAL A 279 2.04 6.58 -24.22
CA VAL A 279 2.44 5.17 -24.40
C VAL A 279 2.60 4.45 -23.06
N LEU A 280 3.06 5.15 -22.01
CA LEU A 280 3.19 4.57 -20.67
C LEU A 280 1.81 4.23 -20.06
N VAL A 281 0.83 5.14 -20.17
CA VAL A 281 -0.57 4.87 -19.78
C VAL A 281 -1.11 3.65 -20.53
N THR A 282 -0.93 3.61 -21.86
CA THR A 282 -1.42 2.51 -22.71
C THR A 282 -0.77 1.16 -22.36
N ALA A 283 0.51 1.16 -22.00
CA ALA A 283 1.23 -0.05 -21.59
C ALA A 283 0.87 -0.52 -20.17
N GLU A 284 0.57 0.41 -19.26
CA GLU A 284 0.08 0.11 -17.91
C GLU A 284 -1.36 -0.47 -17.97
N GLU A 285 -2.26 0.14 -18.75
CA GLU A 285 -3.61 -0.39 -18.99
C GLU A 285 -3.57 -1.80 -19.61
N ALA A 286 -2.63 -2.07 -20.52
CA ALA A 286 -2.41 -3.40 -21.08
C ALA A 286 -1.97 -4.44 -20.02
N VAL A 287 -1.21 -4.03 -18.99
CA VAL A 287 -0.84 -4.88 -17.84
C VAL A 287 -2.06 -5.13 -16.95
N ILE A 288 -2.77 -4.08 -16.53
CA ILE A 288 -3.97 -4.18 -15.68
C ILE A 288 -5.03 -5.07 -16.34
N GLY A 289 -5.31 -4.83 -17.63
CA GLY A 289 -6.24 -5.61 -18.43
C GLY A 289 -5.82 -7.07 -18.65
N SER A 290 -4.55 -7.42 -18.44
CA SER A 290 -4.00 -8.77 -18.59
C SER A 290 -3.86 -9.55 -17.26
N LEU A 291 -3.91 -8.88 -16.10
CA LEU A 291 -3.81 -9.48 -14.76
C LEU A 291 -5.04 -10.31 -14.37
N ARG A 292 -5.31 -11.41 -15.10
CA ARG A 292 -6.52 -12.23 -14.97
C ARG A 292 -6.22 -13.63 -14.43
N PRO A 293 -7.14 -14.26 -13.67
CA PRO A 293 -6.93 -15.61 -13.14
C PRO A 293 -6.52 -16.62 -14.22
N GLY A 294 -5.41 -17.33 -14.00
CA GLY A 294 -4.83 -18.31 -14.93
C GLY A 294 -3.80 -17.74 -15.92
N VAL A 295 -3.71 -16.41 -16.10
CA VAL A 295 -2.68 -15.79 -16.95
C VAL A 295 -1.32 -15.82 -16.24
N LYS A 296 -0.23 -16.11 -16.97
CA LYS A 296 1.12 -16.12 -16.42
C LYS A 296 1.69 -14.71 -16.30
N LEU A 297 2.43 -14.43 -15.22
CA LEU A 297 3.03 -13.12 -14.97
C LEU A 297 3.97 -12.65 -16.11
N GLY A 298 4.71 -13.56 -16.75
CA GLY A 298 5.50 -13.24 -17.94
C GLY A 298 4.67 -12.84 -19.17
N ALA A 299 3.47 -13.40 -19.33
CA ALA A 299 2.53 -13.00 -20.39
C ALA A 299 1.86 -11.65 -20.08
N VAL A 300 1.64 -11.33 -18.80
CA VAL A 300 1.20 -9.99 -18.35
C VAL A 300 2.28 -8.95 -18.65
N TYR A 301 3.55 -9.22 -18.32
CA TYR A 301 4.65 -8.32 -18.66
C TYR A 301 4.78 -8.11 -20.18
N GLN A 302 4.63 -9.18 -20.97
CA GLN A 302 4.65 -9.08 -22.43
C GLN A 302 3.52 -8.21 -22.99
N ALA A 303 2.40 -8.01 -22.29
CA ALA A 303 1.36 -7.08 -22.72
C ALA A 303 1.84 -5.62 -22.72
N ALA A 304 2.63 -5.22 -21.70
CA ALA A 304 3.29 -3.91 -21.66
C ALA A 304 4.27 -3.76 -22.83
N VAL A 305 5.19 -4.72 -22.97
CA VAL A 305 6.21 -4.72 -24.04
C VAL A 305 5.55 -4.60 -25.42
N SER A 306 4.50 -5.38 -25.68
CA SER A 306 3.79 -5.39 -26.97
C SER A 306 2.99 -4.10 -27.23
N ALA A 307 2.59 -3.36 -26.20
CA ALA A 307 1.98 -2.04 -26.34
C ALA A 307 3.03 -0.98 -26.70
N VAL A 308 4.18 -0.98 -26.02
CA VAL A 308 5.30 -0.06 -26.32
C VAL A 308 5.87 -0.34 -27.71
N GLU A 309 6.12 -1.61 -28.08
CA GLU A 309 6.59 -2.01 -29.42
C GLU A 309 5.68 -1.53 -30.56
N ARG A 310 4.36 -1.43 -30.31
CA ARG A 310 3.36 -1.02 -31.31
C ARG A 310 3.37 0.47 -31.61
N GLU A 311 3.66 1.31 -30.61
CA GLU A 311 3.42 2.76 -30.66
C GLU A 311 4.69 3.61 -30.51
N ALA A 312 5.68 3.09 -29.80
CA ALA A 312 6.99 3.72 -29.64
C ALA A 312 8.07 2.64 -29.39
N PRO A 313 8.41 1.81 -30.41
CA PRO A 313 9.45 0.79 -30.28
C PRO A 313 10.81 1.35 -29.84
N GLU A 314 11.06 2.64 -30.08
CA GLU A 314 12.23 3.38 -29.58
C GLU A 314 12.30 3.52 -28.03
N LEU A 315 11.19 3.32 -27.32
CA LEU A 315 11.12 3.39 -25.85
C LEU A 315 11.27 2.03 -25.17
N VAL A 316 11.19 0.91 -25.91
CA VAL A 316 11.33 -0.45 -25.34
C VAL A 316 12.66 -0.65 -24.58
N PRO A 317 13.82 -0.15 -25.04
CA PRO A 317 15.08 -0.27 -24.29
C PRO A 317 15.13 0.53 -22.99
N HIS A 318 14.17 1.44 -22.78
CA HIS A 318 14.04 2.28 -21.59
C HIS A 318 12.97 1.78 -20.62
N LEU A 319 12.16 0.78 -21.00
CA LEU A 319 11.07 0.24 -20.20
C LEU A 319 11.60 -0.53 -18.98
N THR A 320 10.94 -0.41 -17.82
CA THR A 320 11.30 -1.16 -16.62
C THR A 320 11.28 -2.68 -16.86
N GLU A 321 12.30 -3.41 -16.36
CA GLU A 321 12.41 -4.88 -16.49
C GLU A 321 11.25 -5.66 -15.83
N THR A 322 10.46 -4.99 -14.99
CA THR A 322 9.25 -5.50 -14.36
C THR A 322 8.10 -4.51 -14.52
N ALA A 323 6.87 -5.00 -14.42
CA ALA A 323 5.64 -4.21 -14.38
C ALA A 323 5.00 -4.19 -12.97
N GLY A 324 5.82 -4.35 -11.92
CA GLY A 324 5.39 -4.37 -10.52
C GLY A 324 5.33 -5.77 -9.89
N SER A 325 4.58 -5.91 -8.79
CA SER A 325 4.57 -7.13 -7.96
C SER A 325 3.34 -7.28 -7.08
N SER A 326 3.04 -8.52 -6.68
CA SER A 326 2.03 -8.80 -5.63
C SER A 326 2.42 -8.14 -4.31
N MET A 327 1.42 -7.72 -3.55
CA MET A 327 1.56 -6.94 -2.32
C MET A 327 0.46 -7.26 -1.30
N GLY A 328 0.66 -6.82 -0.07
CA GLY A 328 -0.29 -7.00 1.02
C GLY A 328 0.27 -6.46 2.32
N LEU A 329 0.55 -7.36 3.27
CA LEU A 329 1.32 -7.06 4.49
C LEU A 329 2.81 -6.82 4.21
N GLU A 330 3.28 -7.21 3.03
CA GLU A 330 4.56 -6.82 2.46
C GLU A 330 4.31 -5.84 1.30
N PHE A 331 5.10 -4.78 1.19
CA PHE A 331 5.10 -3.89 0.02
C PHE A 331 5.38 -4.63 -1.30
N LEU A 332 6.22 -5.67 -1.25
CA LEU A 332 6.56 -6.56 -2.37
C LEU A 332 6.65 -8.00 -1.85
N GLU A 333 5.84 -8.90 -2.40
CA GLU A 333 5.84 -10.33 -2.04
C GLU A 333 6.81 -11.11 -2.95
N PRO A 334 7.98 -11.58 -2.46
CA PRO A 334 9.02 -12.12 -3.32
C PRO A 334 8.58 -13.39 -4.07
N GLY A 335 8.77 -13.40 -5.38
CA GLY A 335 8.37 -14.47 -6.30
C GLY A 335 7.09 -14.20 -7.09
N TRP A 336 6.28 -13.22 -6.70
CA TRP A 336 5.07 -12.78 -7.43
C TRP A 336 5.29 -11.46 -8.17
N VAL A 337 6.44 -11.34 -8.84
CA VAL A 337 6.85 -10.17 -9.65
C VAL A 337 6.34 -10.31 -11.08
N ILE A 338 5.82 -9.24 -11.66
CA ILE A 338 5.36 -9.18 -13.06
C ILE A 338 6.59 -8.95 -13.95
N GLU A 339 7.28 -10.02 -14.33
CA GLU A 339 8.50 -10.00 -15.15
C GLU A 339 8.44 -11.08 -16.25
N ALA A 340 9.12 -10.86 -17.38
CA ALA A 340 9.07 -11.71 -18.57
C ALA A 340 9.33 -13.21 -18.33
N ARG A 341 10.06 -13.57 -17.27
CA ARG A 341 10.46 -14.95 -16.95
C ARG A 341 9.53 -15.65 -15.94
N ASN A 342 8.54 -14.96 -15.37
CA ASN A 342 7.74 -15.51 -14.29
C ASN A 342 6.55 -16.33 -14.81
N GLU A 343 6.75 -17.65 -14.83
CA GLU A 343 5.77 -18.64 -15.29
C GLU A 343 4.59 -18.88 -14.33
N ARG A 344 4.57 -18.24 -13.15
CA ARG A 344 3.48 -18.36 -12.18
C ARG A 344 2.17 -17.78 -12.73
N ALA A 345 1.09 -18.54 -12.58
CA ALA A 345 -0.25 -18.11 -12.95
C ALA A 345 -0.89 -17.24 -11.87
N VAL A 346 -1.44 -16.10 -12.27
CA VAL A 346 -2.25 -15.20 -11.44
C VAL A 346 -3.46 -15.95 -10.88
N ARG A 347 -3.84 -15.66 -9.64
CA ARG A 347 -5.01 -16.20 -8.94
C ARG A 347 -6.01 -15.06 -8.68
N GLN A 348 -7.30 -15.39 -8.63
CA GLN A 348 -8.33 -14.47 -8.12
C GLN A 348 -7.96 -14.02 -6.70
N ASN A 349 -8.35 -12.80 -6.32
CA ASN A 349 -8.05 -12.17 -5.04
C ASN A 349 -6.55 -11.94 -4.75
N MET A 350 -5.69 -12.01 -5.77
CA MET A 350 -4.37 -11.39 -5.67
C MET A 350 -4.48 -9.87 -5.70
N VAL A 351 -3.52 -9.19 -5.07
CA VAL A 351 -3.41 -7.73 -5.06
C VAL A 351 -2.02 -7.38 -5.58
N PHE A 352 -1.93 -6.52 -6.58
CA PHE A 352 -0.67 -6.09 -7.19
C PHE A 352 -0.50 -4.58 -7.04
N ASN A 353 0.72 -4.16 -6.74
CA ASN A 353 1.23 -2.86 -7.16
C ASN A 353 1.58 -3.03 -8.65
N VAL A 354 0.74 -2.55 -9.55
CA VAL A 354 1.13 -2.39 -10.96
C VAL A 354 1.97 -1.14 -11.03
N TYR A 355 3.18 -1.28 -11.56
CA TYR A 355 4.20 -0.24 -11.58
C TYR A 355 4.94 -0.34 -12.90
N LEU A 356 4.99 0.72 -13.70
CA LEU A 356 5.63 0.70 -15.00
C LEU A 356 6.29 2.06 -15.25
N GLY A 357 7.44 2.09 -15.92
CA GLY A 357 8.12 3.35 -16.23
C GLY A 357 9.11 3.28 -17.38
N PHE A 358 9.55 4.45 -17.82
CA PHE A 358 10.66 4.66 -18.73
C PHE A 358 11.82 5.37 -18.01
N GLN A 359 13.03 4.85 -18.18
CA GLN A 359 14.27 5.35 -17.54
C GLN A 359 15.15 6.10 -18.53
N ASP A 360 15.86 7.13 -18.07
CA ASP A 360 16.95 7.82 -18.78
C ASP A 360 16.62 8.30 -20.22
N LEU A 361 15.38 8.72 -20.45
CA LEU A 361 14.95 9.30 -21.72
C LEU A 361 15.60 10.66 -21.92
N GLN A 362 16.15 10.90 -23.11
CA GLN A 362 16.68 12.21 -23.49
C GLN A 362 15.61 13.04 -24.20
N ASP A 363 15.26 14.20 -23.66
CA ASP A 363 14.50 15.17 -24.44
C ASP A 363 15.39 15.79 -25.54
N GLY A 364 14.87 15.80 -26.76
CA GLY A 364 15.62 16.24 -27.94
C GLY A 364 15.62 17.75 -28.18
N GLN A 365 14.88 18.53 -27.38
CA GLN A 365 14.71 19.97 -27.55
C GLN A 365 15.43 20.73 -26.42
N SER A 366 15.17 20.37 -25.15
CA SER A 366 15.88 20.95 -24.00
C SER A 366 17.25 20.31 -23.74
N GLY A 367 17.46 19.08 -24.20
CA GLY A 367 18.64 18.27 -23.86
C GLY A 367 18.60 17.68 -22.44
N CYS A 368 17.50 17.86 -21.71
CA CYS A 368 17.32 17.32 -20.37
C CYS A 368 17.07 15.80 -20.41
N THR A 369 17.68 15.08 -19.48
CA THR A 369 17.30 13.69 -19.19
C THR A 369 16.04 13.67 -18.32
N PHE A 370 15.10 12.77 -18.61
CA PHE A 370 13.90 12.54 -17.80
C PHE A 370 13.56 11.06 -17.65
N SER A 371 12.80 10.73 -16.61
CA SER A 371 12.15 9.43 -16.45
C SER A 371 10.65 9.63 -16.26
N MET A 372 9.85 8.62 -16.54
CA MET A 372 8.40 8.63 -16.33
C MET A 372 7.98 7.34 -15.63
N VAL A 373 6.98 7.43 -14.75
CA VAL A 373 6.49 6.29 -14.00
C VAL A 373 5.00 6.44 -13.70
N LEU A 374 4.28 5.33 -13.77
CA LEU A 374 2.92 5.21 -13.25
C LEU A 374 2.88 4.01 -12.31
N ALA A 375 2.10 4.14 -11.24
CA ALA A 375 1.76 3.01 -10.40
C ALA A 375 0.35 3.13 -9.83
N ASP A 376 -0.33 1.99 -9.75
CA ASP A 376 -1.66 1.85 -9.16
C ASP A 376 -1.77 0.52 -8.41
N THR A 377 -2.55 0.53 -7.34
CA THR A 377 -2.91 -0.69 -6.61
C THR A 377 -4.12 -1.32 -7.28
N VAL A 378 -4.04 -2.62 -7.59
CA VAL A 378 -5.12 -3.36 -8.27
C VAL A 378 -5.47 -4.66 -7.55
N VAL A 379 -6.75 -5.03 -7.60
CA VAL A 379 -7.30 -6.28 -7.04
C VAL A 379 -7.78 -7.16 -8.19
N VAL A 380 -7.29 -8.40 -8.27
CA VAL A 380 -7.67 -9.36 -9.32
C VAL A 380 -9.04 -9.96 -9.00
N GLY A 381 -10.07 -9.51 -9.72
CA GLY A 381 -11.43 -10.03 -9.60
C GLY A 381 -11.65 -11.33 -10.39
N VAL A 382 -12.93 -11.67 -10.59
CA VAL A 382 -13.35 -12.86 -11.38
C VAL A 382 -13.36 -12.55 -12.88
N GLU A 383 -14.02 -11.46 -13.27
CA GLU A 383 -14.25 -11.09 -14.67
C GLU A 383 -13.42 -9.88 -15.12
N GLU A 384 -12.83 -9.13 -14.19
CA GLU A 384 -11.96 -7.97 -14.44
C GLU A 384 -11.04 -7.68 -13.25
N THR A 385 -10.16 -6.69 -13.41
CA THR A 385 -9.15 -6.29 -12.41
C THR A 385 -9.45 -4.87 -11.97
N GLU A 386 -9.77 -4.72 -10.69
CA GLU A 386 -10.25 -3.49 -10.06
C GLU A 386 -9.08 -2.57 -9.71
N VAL A 387 -9.03 -1.37 -10.28
CA VAL A 387 -8.05 -0.35 -9.91
C VAL A 387 -8.55 0.39 -8.68
N VAL A 388 -8.03 0.03 -7.50
CA VAL A 388 -8.50 0.60 -6.22
C VAL A 388 -7.95 2.00 -5.93
N THR A 389 -6.98 2.48 -6.73
CA THR A 389 -6.41 3.83 -6.70
C THR A 389 -6.85 4.72 -7.89
N GLN A 390 -8.04 4.48 -8.43
CA GLN A 390 -8.51 5.15 -9.65
C GLN A 390 -9.02 6.59 -9.46
N ARG A 391 -9.20 7.11 -8.22
CA ARG A 391 -9.87 8.41 -8.02
C ARG A 391 -8.96 9.61 -8.32
N CYS A 392 -7.64 9.42 -8.23
CA CYS A 392 -6.64 10.39 -8.70
C CYS A 392 -6.32 10.10 -10.17
N SER A 393 -6.59 11.06 -11.05
CA SER A 393 -6.49 10.85 -12.50
C SER A 393 -5.05 10.56 -12.95
N LYS A 394 -4.95 9.91 -14.11
CA LYS A 394 -3.73 9.75 -14.92
C LYS A 394 -4.01 9.99 -16.41
N LEU A 395 -5.14 10.65 -16.72
CA LEU A 395 -5.43 11.08 -18.09
C LEU A 395 -4.47 12.21 -18.46
N PRO A 396 -3.88 12.24 -19.68
CA PRO A 396 -2.86 13.22 -20.04
C PRO A 396 -3.26 14.69 -19.80
N LYS A 397 -4.54 15.03 -20.01
CA LYS A 397 -5.06 16.38 -19.78
C LYS A 397 -5.20 16.79 -18.30
N ASP A 398 -5.25 15.82 -17.38
CA ASP A 398 -5.41 16.05 -15.95
C ASP A 398 -4.05 16.01 -15.20
N VAL A 399 -2.93 15.87 -15.94
CA VAL A 399 -1.55 15.86 -15.43
C VAL A 399 -0.61 16.80 -16.19
N SER A 400 -1.11 17.47 -17.23
CA SER A 400 -0.34 18.40 -18.06
C SER A 400 -0.71 19.83 -17.72
N TYR A 401 0.28 20.58 -17.27
CA TYR A 401 0.21 21.97 -16.87
C TYR A 401 0.92 22.80 -17.93
N SER A 402 0.29 23.87 -18.38
CA SER A 402 0.85 24.79 -19.38
C SER A 402 0.79 26.21 -18.86
N PHE A 403 1.92 26.91 -18.99
CA PHE A 403 2.03 28.32 -18.67
C PHE A 403 2.04 29.09 -19.98
N THR A 404 0.97 29.85 -20.22
CA THR A 404 0.97 30.93 -21.20
C THR A 404 1.46 32.18 -20.51
N GLU A 405 2.45 32.86 -21.09
CA GLU A 405 2.65 34.29 -20.82
C GLU A 405 1.37 34.99 -21.30
N GLU A 406 0.65 35.67 -20.41
CA GLU A 406 -0.52 36.48 -20.76
C GLU A 406 -0.03 37.78 -21.42
N ASP A 407 0.20 37.73 -22.74
CA ASP A 407 0.22 38.93 -23.57
C ASP A 407 -1.16 39.61 -23.45
N GLU A 408 -1.23 40.79 -22.79
CA GLU A 408 -2.45 41.62 -22.69
C GLU A 408 -2.82 42.26 -24.05
N GLU A 409 -3.15 41.44 -25.06
CA GLU A 409 -3.79 41.83 -26.32
C GLU A 409 -5.29 41.44 -26.34
N ASP A 410 -6.03 41.92 -25.31
CA ASP A 410 -7.50 42.03 -25.37
C ASP A 410 -7.89 43.11 -26.42
N GLU A 411 -7.83 42.77 -27.72
CA GLU A 411 -8.43 43.56 -28.80
C GLU A 411 -9.97 43.47 -28.79
N ASP A 412 -10.61 43.97 -27.72
CA ASP A 412 -12.05 44.24 -27.68
C ASP A 412 -12.35 45.45 -28.60
N GLU A 413 -13.06 45.23 -29.72
CA GLU A 413 -13.38 46.29 -30.70
C GLU A 413 -14.28 47.41 -30.10
N ASP A 414 -13.98 48.67 -30.43
CA ASP A 414 -14.57 49.89 -29.86
C ASP A 414 -16.12 50.02 -29.94
N GLU A 415 -16.77 50.50 -28.87
CA GLU A 415 -17.92 51.44 -29.00
C GLU A 415 -18.10 52.44 -27.80
N ASP A 416 -17.13 53.37 -27.69
CA ASP A 416 -17.32 54.84 -27.50
C ASP A 416 -17.82 55.50 -26.16
N MET A 417 -17.12 56.61 -25.81
CA MET A 417 -17.53 57.81 -25.00
C MET A 417 -17.11 58.04 -23.51
N HIS A 418 -16.02 58.82 -23.32
CA HIS A 418 -15.68 59.81 -22.25
C HIS A 418 -15.67 59.39 -20.74
N GLU A 419 -14.91 59.98 -19.80
CA GLU A 419 -14.17 61.27 -19.67
C GLU A 419 -12.91 61.12 -18.73
N GLU A 420 -12.16 62.20 -18.45
CA GLU A 420 -10.82 62.20 -17.77
C GLU A 420 -10.87 62.57 -16.25
N LYS A 421 -9.90 62.41 -15.30
CA LYS A 421 -8.52 61.83 -15.10
C LYS A 421 -8.15 62.03 -13.56
N PRO A 422 -6.90 61.89 -13.02
CA PRO A 422 -5.74 60.99 -13.26
C PRO A 422 -5.08 60.38 -11.96
N THR A 423 -3.96 59.64 -12.12
CA THR A 423 -2.94 59.20 -11.09
C THR A 423 -3.35 58.08 -10.10
N THR A 424 -2.44 57.26 -9.52
CA THR A 424 -0.95 57.23 -9.51
C THR A 424 -0.35 55.88 -9.95
N PHE A 425 0.97 55.89 -10.20
CA PHE A 425 1.85 54.76 -10.51
C PHE A 425 2.08 53.85 -9.28
N ASP A 426 2.08 52.53 -9.48
CA ASP A 426 2.95 51.56 -8.77
C ASP A 426 3.02 50.25 -9.58
N GLY A 427 4.12 49.49 -9.44
CA GLY A 427 4.41 48.35 -10.32
C GLY A 427 3.62 47.08 -10.00
N LYS A 428 3.15 46.40 -11.05
CA LYS A 428 2.82 44.97 -11.02
C LYS A 428 3.96 44.19 -11.68
N GLU A 429 4.45 43.17 -10.98
CA GLU A 429 5.01 42.00 -11.66
C GLU A 429 3.82 41.14 -12.14
N THR A 430 3.91 40.62 -13.37
CA THR A 430 2.93 39.70 -13.94
C THR A 430 3.01 38.35 -13.22
N ARG A 431 1.89 37.63 -13.17
CA ARG A 431 1.82 36.28 -12.58
C ARG A 431 1.48 35.28 -13.66
N GLY A 432 2.23 34.18 -13.76
CA GLY A 432 1.74 33.01 -14.46
C GLY A 432 0.52 32.42 -13.76
N VAL A 433 -0.34 31.73 -14.50
CA VAL A 433 -1.41 30.89 -13.95
C VAL A 433 -1.28 29.50 -14.57
N ALA A 434 -1.26 28.45 -13.76
CA ALA A 434 -1.16 27.08 -14.26
C ALA A 434 -2.47 26.62 -14.94
N VAL A 435 -2.56 26.73 -16.26
CA VAL A 435 -3.75 26.32 -17.00
C VAL A 435 -3.73 24.81 -17.27
N ILE A 436 -4.49 24.06 -16.45
CA ILE A 436 -4.86 22.67 -16.76
C ILE A 436 -5.75 22.66 -18.01
N GLY A 437 -5.48 21.76 -18.97
CA GLY A 437 -6.17 21.70 -20.27
C GLY A 437 -7.68 21.51 -20.16
N GLN A 438 -8.42 22.62 -20.19
CA GLN A 438 -9.86 22.62 -19.95
C GLN A 438 -10.65 22.04 -21.13
N ASP A 439 -11.26 20.87 -20.92
CA ASP A 439 -12.53 20.58 -21.57
C ASP A 439 -13.48 19.73 -20.70
N THR A 440 -14.72 20.20 -20.59
CA THR A 440 -15.90 19.58 -19.94
C THR A 440 -15.84 19.18 -18.45
N HIS A 441 -15.62 20.13 -17.53
CA HIS A 441 -16.01 19.93 -16.13
C HIS A 441 -17.53 20.11 -15.92
N LYS A 442 -18.35 19.11 -16.33
CA LYS A 442 -19.71 18.99 -15.79
C LYS A 442 -19.61 18.50 -14.34
N MET A 443 -19.98 19.35 -13.39
CA MET A 443 -20.10 18.93 -11.99
C MET A 443 -21.14 17.81 -11.84
N ILE A 444 -20.67 16.58 -11.63
CA ILE A 444 -21.47 15.56 -10.94
C ILE A 444 -21.28 15.84 -9.45
N SER A 445 -22.15 16.72 -8.91
CA SER A 445 -22.15 17.09 -7.49
C SER A 445 -22.65 15.92 -6.64
N GLY A 446 -21.71 15.05 -6.25
CA GLY A 446 -22.03 13.80 -5.55
C GLY A 446 -20.80 12.99 -5.15
N ASP A 447 -19.84 13.59 -4.45
CA ASP A 447 -18.76 12.84 -3.79
C ASP A 447 -19.37 11.85 -2.79
N LEU A 448 -19.28 10.56 -3.16
CA LEU A 448 -19.83 9.47 -2.36
C LEU A 448 -18.98 9.28 -1.10
N THR A 449 -19.63 9.27 0.07
CA THR A 449 -18.97 8.86 1.32
C THR A 449 -18.46 7.42 1.20
N LEU A 450 -17.51 7.01 2.05
CA LEU A 450 -17.03 5.62 2.01
C LEU A 450 -18.18 4.61 2.21
N GLU A 451 -19.17 4.91 3.06
CA GLU A 451 -20.39 4.08 3.17
C GLU A 451 -21.17 4.00 1.85
N GLN A 452 -21.39 5.13 1.18
CA GLN A 452 -22.15 5.17 -0.08
C GLN A 452 -21.42 4.45 -1.21
N TRP A 453 -20.09 4.60 -1.29
CA TRP A 453 -19.24 3.84 -2.21
C TRP A 453 -19.36 2.34 -1.96
N LEU A 454 -19.21 1.90 -0.71
CA LEU A 454 -19.31 0.49 -0.33
C LEU A 454 -20.71 -0.10 -0.57
N ASP A 455 -21.79 0.64 -0.30
CA ASP A 455 -23.16 0.15 -0.55
C ASP A 455 -23.59 0.22 -2.02
N LEU A 456 -22.95 1.04 -2.87
CA LEU A 456 -23.21 1.12 -4.31
C LEU A 456 -22.47 0.05 -5.10
N GLU A 457 -21.17 -0.14 -4.86
CA GLU A 457 -20.37 -1.15 -5.56
C GLU A 457 -20.55 -2.56 -4.96
N PHE A 458 -20.87 -2.67 -3.66
CA PHE A 458 -21.05 -3.94 -2.96
C PHE A 458 -22.42 -4.03 -2.26
N PRO A 459 -23.55 -4.03 -3.02
CA PRO A 459 -24.89 -4.11 -2.45
C PRO A 459 -25.04 -5.34 -1.56
N ARG A 460 -25.25 -5.10 -0.26
CA ARG A 460 -25.24 -6.10 0.82
C ARG A 460 -26.08 -7.32 0.44
N VAL A 461 -25.43 -8.48 0.28
CA VAL A 461 -26.06 -9.75 -0.13
C VAL A 461 -27.39 -9.95 0.61
N PRO A 462 -28.54 -10.00 -0.09
CA PRO A 462 -29.85 -10.04 0.54
C PRO A 462 -29.92 -11.20 1.53
N LYS A 463 -30.13 -10.89 2.81
CA LYS A 463 -30.26 -11.91 3.86
C LYS A 463 -31.49 -12.76 3.55
N GLY A 464 -31.22 -13.95 2.96
CA GLY A 464 -32.22 -14.87 2.46
C GLY A 464 -33.36 -15.09 3.46
N PRO A 465 -34.61 -15.24 2.98
CA PRO A 465 -35.82 -14.99 3.76
C PRO A 465 -35.75 -15.70 5.12
N ARG A 466 -35.68 -14.90 6.19
CA ARG A 466 -35.52 -15.36 7.59
C ARG A 466 -36.55 -16.45 7.89
N SER A 467 -36.13 -17.72 7.85
CA SER A 467 -37.04 -18.84 8.08
C SER A 467 -37.64 -18.71 9.48
N SER A 468 -38.96 -18.54 9.53
CA SER A 468 -39.68 -18.12 10.74
C SER A 468 -39.95 -19.30 11.69
N ARG A 469 -38.90 -20.09 11.97
CA ARG A 469 -38.89 -21.16 12.97
C ARG A 469 -39.06 -20.59 14.38
N ARG A 470 -40.29 -20.24 14.73
CA ARG A 470 -40.75 -20.03 16.11
C ARG A 470 -40.26 -21.20 16.97
N ARG A 471 -39.32 -20.95 17.88
CA ARG A 471 -39.03 -21.88 18.99
C ARG A 471 -40.32 -22.08 19.78
N GLN A 472 -40.96 -23.24 19.64
CA GLN A 472 -42.07 -23.62 20.52
C GLN A 472 -41.49 -23.89 21.91
N GLN A 473 -41.80 -23.03 22.88
CA GLN A 473 -41.58 -23.38 24.29
C GLN A 473 -42.57 -24.49 24.69
N PRO A 474 -42.11 -25.58 25.35
CA PRO A 474 -43.02 -26.59 25.87
C PRO A 474 -43.92 -26.01 26.96
N LYS A 475 -45.23 -26.23 26.85
CA LYS A 475 -46.22 -25.73 27.82
C LYS A 475 -46.17 -26.53 29.12
N VAL A 476 -45.74 -25.90 30.21
CA VAL A 476 -45.90 -26.46 31.56
C VAL A 476 -47.40 -26.45 31.95
N PRO A 477 -47.99 -27.59 32.38
CA PRO A 477 -49.37 -27.62 32.84
C PRO A 477 -49.58 -26.82 34.13
N LYS A 478 -50.65 -26.02 34.20
CA LYS A 478 -51.04 -25.31 35.42
C LYS A 478 -52.00 -26.15 36.25
N GLY A 479 -51.60 -26.49 37.48
CA GLY A 479 -52.44 -27.19 38.46
C GLY A 479 -53.66 -26.36 38.91
N PRO A 480 -54.64 -27.00 39.59
CA PRO A 480 -55.92 -26.38 39.93
C PRO A 480 -55.78 -25.26 40.99
N ARG A 481 -56.56 -24.19 40.82
CA ARG A 481 -56.60 -23.05 41.74
C ARG A 481 -57.46 -23.33 42.97
N TYR A 482 -56.86 -23.47 44.15
CA TYR A 482 -57.58 -23.27 45.40
C TYR A 482 -57.77 -21.78 45.71
N ARG A 483 -58.79 -21.45 46.52
CA ARG A 483 -59.24 -20.07 46.78
C ARG A 483 -59.68 -19.93 48.25
N ARG A 484 -59.54 -18.73 48.82
CA ARG A 484 -59.78 -18.33 50.25
C ARG A 484 -58.59 -18.68 51.16
N ARG A 485 -58.27 -17.89 52.20
CA ARG A 485 -58.86 -16.63 52.72
C ARG A 485 -57.77 -15.81 53.45
N ARG A 486 -57.93 -14.48 53.55
CA ARG A 486 -57.24 -13.68 54.61
C ARG A 486 -57.90 -13.98 55.96
N TRP A 487 -57.11 -13.96 57.03
CA TRP A 487 -57.50 -13.46 58.37
C TRP A 487 -56.27 -12.83 59.05
N LEU A 488 -56.51 -12.09 60.13
CA LEU A 488 -55.50 -11.32 60.88
C LEU A 488 -54.85 -12.17 61.99
N GLY A 489 -53.69 -11.72 62.46
CA GLY A 489 -52.89 -12.27 63.55
C GLY A 489 -51.63 -11.45 63.69
#